data_AF-A0A7S1VUV1-F1
#
_entry.id   AF-A0A7S1VUV1-F1
#
_cell.length_a   1.000
_cell.length_b   1.000
_cell.length_c   1.000
_cell.angle_alpha   90.00
_cell.angle_beta   90.00
_cell.angle_gamma   90.00
#
_symmetry.space_group_name_H-M   'P 1'
#
loop_
_entity.id
_entity.type
_entity.pdbx_description
1 polymer ?
#
loop_
_entity_poly.entity_id
_entity_poly.type
_entity_poly.pdbx_seq_one_letter_code
_entity_poly.pdbx_strand_id
1 'polypeptide(L)'
;MTTRSGLFDGAPDQVQRIVGSNQDILYFTEEGGRNKGIHGRNGGGQFFTILESPVYNSETTGLAFSPNGKFMYFAYQEEGVLFQLSREDGLAFDGRTLNVKYHVTEVG
;
A
#
# COMPACT_ATOMS: atom_id res chain seq x y z
N MET A 1 18.47 8.52 -12.86
CA MET A 1 17.46 7.67 -12.20
C MET A 1 16.62 8.60 -11.34
N THR A 2 15.37 8.89 -11.70
CA THR A 2 14.58 9.94 -11.02
C THR A 2 13.38 9.31 -10.33
N THR A 3 13.46 9.13 -9.01
CA THR A 3 12.26 9.19 -8.18
C THR A 3 11.80 10.65 -8.19
N ARG A 4 10.50 10.91 -8.33
CA ARG A 4 9.99 12.24 -8.01
C ARG A 4 10.23 12.42 -6.51
N SER A 5 11.22 13.25 -6.18
CA SER A 5 11.68 13.53 -4.83
C SER A 5 10.50 13.85 -3.90
N GLY A 6 10.39 13.09 -2.80
CA GLY A 6 9.47 13.39 -1.69
C GLY A 6 8.43 12.33 -1.32
N LEU A 7 8.27 11.24 -2.08
CA LEU A 7 7.32 10.16 -1.76
C LEU A 7 7.95 8.91 -1.13
N PHE A 8 9.28 8.87 -1.06
CA PHE A 8 10.07 7.80 -0.47
C PHE A 8 11.22 8.45 0.30
N ASP A 9 11.05 8.64 1.60
CA ASP A 9 12.00 9.34 2.46
C ASP A 9 12.75 8.35 3.39
N GLY A 10 12.78 7.06 2.98
CA GLY A 10 13.43 5.92 3.65
C GLY A 10 13.76 4.76 2.70
N ALA A 11 14.51 3.77 3.19
CA ALA A 11 14.74 2.51 2.50
C ALA A 11 13.57 1.53 2.75
N PRO A 12 13.20 0.69 1.77
CA PRO A 12 12.22 -0.38 2.01
C PRO A 12 12.86 -1.52 2.81
N ASP A 13 12.26 -1.90 3.93
CA ASP A 13 12.71 -3.02 4.77
C ASP A 13 12.23 -4.37 4.20
N GLN A 14 10.91 -4.49 3.99
CA GLN A 14 10.31 -5.72 3.44
C GLN A 14 9.63 -5.45 2.09
N VAL A 15 9.80 -6.38 1.13
CA VAL A 15 9.08 -6.39 -0.16
C VAL A 15 8.27 -7.69 -0.29
N GLN A 16 7.00 -7.59 -0.68
CA GLN A 16 6.12 -8.72 -0.93
C GLN A 16 5.22 -8.53 -2.16
N ARG A 17 4.87 -9.62 -2.85
CA ARG A 17 3.90 -9.74 -3.93
C ARG A 17 2.89 -10.87 -3.66
N ILE A 18 1.64 -10.68 -4.07
CA ILE A 18 0.65 -11.76 -4.12
C ILE A 18 0.97 -12.67 -5.33
N VAL A 19 1.39 -13.92 -5.07
CA VAL A 19 1.75 -14.90 -6.11
C VAL A 19 0.50 -15.44 -6.80
N GLY A 20 0.56 -15.61 -8.13
CA GLY A 20 -0.59 -16.04 -8.95
C GLY A 20 -1.49 -14.89 -9.42
N SER A 21 -1.14 -13.66 -9.06
CA SER A 21 -1.79 -12.46 -9.56
C SER A 21 -1.31 -12.08 -10.96
N ASN A 22 -2.25 -11.63 -11.81
CA ASN A 22 -1.93 -10.96 -13.09
C ASN A 22 -1.66 -9.45 -12.91
N GLN A 23 -1.72 -8.93 -11.69
CA GLN A 23 -1.36 -7.56 -11.37
C GLN A 23 0.02 -7.61 -10.70
N ASP A 24 1.09 -7.29 -11.45
CA ASP A 24 2.46 -7.22 -10.91
C ASP A 24 2.60 -6.02 -9.96
N ILE A 25 2.05 -6.16 -8.75
CA ILE A 25 2.17 -5.16 -7.69
C ILE A 25 3.17 -5.68 -6.66
N LEU A 26 4.21 -4.89 -6.41
CA LEU A 26 5.12 -5.06 -5.29
C LEU A 26 4.63 -4.18 -4.15
N TYR A 27 4.38 -4.77 -2.99
CA TYR A 27 4.07 -4.09 -1.75
C TYR A 27 5.31 -4.02 -0.87
N PHE A 28 5.46 -2.94 -0.12
CA PHE A 28 6.60 -2.79 0.75
C PHE A 28 6.32 -1.84 1.93
N THR A 29 7.08 -2.04 2.99
CA THR A 29 7.11 -1.22 4.21
C THR A 29 8.19 -0.14 4.10
N GLU A 30 8.10 0.93 4.90
CA GLU A 30 9.10 2.02 4.91
C GLU A 30 9.85 2.16 6.24
N GLU A 31 11.19 2.17 6.15
CA GLU A 31 12.14 2.38 7.26
C GLU A 31 12.54 3.88 7.42
N GLY A 32 11.86 4.85 6.79
CA GLY A 32 12.23 6.28 6.94
C GLY A 32 11.07 7.24 6.67
N GLY A 33 11.27 8.54 6.85
CA GLY A 33 10.30 9.56 6.46
C GLY A 33 9.22 9.94 7.48
N ARG A 34 8.46 10.99 7.13
CA ARG A 34 7.44 11.62 7.98
C ARG A 34 6.12 10.84 8.05
N ASN A 35 5.84 9.99 7.04
CA ASN A 35 4.60 9.25 6.91
C ASN A 35 4.91 7.75 6.74
N LYS A 36 4.90 7.01 7.85
CA LYS A 36 5.14 5.56 7.84
C LYS A 36 3.89 4.83 7.38
N GLY A 37 4.05 3.86 6.49
CA GLY A 37 2.91 3.24 5.82
C GLY A 37 3.23 1.97 5.07
N ILE A 38 2.24 1.52 4.28
CA ILE A 38 2.41 0.45 3.30
C ILE A 38 2.25 1.07 1.92
N HIS A 39 3.20 0.77 1.04
CA HIS A 39 3.25 1.34 -0.30
C HIS A 39 3.28 0.22 -1.35
N GLY A 40 2.88 0.58 -2.56
CA GLY A 40 2.80 -0.30 -3.71
C GLY A 40 3.54 0.27 -4.91
N ARG A 41 4.10 -0.62 -5.73
CA ARG A 41 4.64 -0.32 -7.06
C ARG A 41 4.05 -1.29 -8.08
N ASN A 42 3.43 -0.77 -9.13
CA ASN A 42 2.90 -1.62 -10.21
C ASN A 42 3.96 -1.96 -11.27
N GLY A 43 3.63 -2.88 -12.18
CA GLY A 43 4.51 -3.29 -13.28
C GLY A 43 4.88 -2.16 -14.26
N GLY A 44 4.10 -1.07 -14.29
CA GLY A 44 4.43 0.16 -15.02
C GLY A 44 5.43 1.07 -14.30
N GLY A 45 5.89 0.68 -13.11
CA GLY A 45 6.80 1.45 -12.27
C GLY A 45 6.15 2.59 -11.50
N GLN A 46 4.82 2.69 -11.49
CA GLN A 46 4.10 3.71 -10.73
C GLN A 46 4.02 3.31 -9.27
N PHE A 47 4.27 4.29 -8.40
CA PHE A 47 4.22 4.16 -6.96
C PHE A 47 2.92 4.74 -6.38
N PHE A 48 2.39 4.13 -5.34
CA PHE A 48 1.17 4.56 -4.66
C PHE A 48 1.17 4.16 -3.18
N THR A 49 0.52 4.95 -2.34
CA THR A 49 0.29 4.62 -0.92
C THR A 49 -0.94 3.72 -0.78
N ILE A 50 -0.83 2.64 -0.01
CA ILE A 50 -1.96 1.81 0.41
C ILE A 50 -2.59 2.38 1.68
N LEU A 51 -1.75 2.70 2.68
CA LEU A 51 -2.16 3.30 3.93
C LEU A 51 -1.01 4.10 4.54
N GLU A 52 -1.37 5.15 5.26
CA GLU A 52 -0.50 5.93 6.14
C GLU A 52 -1.26 6.13 7.46
N SER A 53 -0.55 6.07 8.59
CA SER A 53 -1.19 6.33 9.89
C SER A 53 -0.92 7.77 10.34
N PRO A 54 -1.96 8.53 10.75
CA PRO A 54 -1.77 9.80 11.43
C PRO A 54 -1.47 9.65 12.93
N VAL A 55 -1.55 8.42 13.47
CA VAL A 55 -1.45 8.13 14.91
C VAL A 55 -0.14 7.42 15.26
N TYR A 56 0.28 6.48 14.41
CA TYR A 56 1.45 5.63 14.62
C TYR A 56 2.58 6.12 13.74
N ASN A 57 3.74 6.36 14.35
CA ASN A 57 4.87 6.99 13.68
C ASN A 57 6.07 6.05 13.56
N SER A 58 5.99 4.83 14.11
CA SER A 58 7.05 3.85 13.95
C SER A 58 7.03 3.21 12.56
N GLU A 59 8.11 2.50 12.26
CA GLU A 59 8.19 1.66 11.08
C GLU A 59 7.10 0.57 11.06
N THR A 60 6.56 0.33 9.86
CA THR A 60 5.68 -0.80 9.57
C THR A 60 6.51 -2.06 9.28
N THR A 61 6.08 -3.22 9.78
CA THR A 61 6.77 -4.50 9.53
C THR A 61 5.79 -5.66 9.41
N GLY A 62 6.31 -6.86 9.12
CA GLY A 62 5.55 -8.10 9.18
C GLY A 62 4.42 -8.15 8.15
N LEU A 63 4.67 -7.64 6.94
CA LEU A 63 3.67 -7.57 5.89
C LEU A 63 3.33 -8.97 5.36
N ALA A 64 2.06 -9.35 5.49
CA ALA A 64 1.53 -10.63 5.01
C ALA A 64 0.13 -10.47 4.40
N PHE A 65 -0.28 -11.44 3.59
CA PHE A 65 -1.61 -11.49 2.98
C PHE A 65 -2.30 -12.81 3.31
N SER A 66 -3.62 -12.77 3.45
CA SER A 66 -4.43 -13.99 3.53
C SER A 66 -4.32 -14.80 2.23
N PRO A 67 -4.58 -16.13 2.25
CA PRO A 67 -4.49 -16.97 1.05
C PRO A 67 -5.40 -16.51 -0.10
N ASN A 68 -6.53 -15.86 0.21
CA ASN A 68 -7.45 -15.30 -0.79
C ASN A 68 -7.16 -13.84 -1.15
N GLY A 69 -6.09 -13.24 -0.62
CA GLY A 69 -5.66 -11.88 -0.90
C GLY A 69 -6.58 -10.77 -0.37
N LYS A 70 -7.63 -11.10 0.41
CA LYS A 70 -8.61 -10.12 0.90
C LYS A 70 -8.21 -9.41 2.19
N PHE A 71 -7.29 -10.00 2.95
CA PHE A 71 -6.77 -9.41 4.17
C PHE A 71 -5.27 -9.16 4.04
N MET A 72 -4.84 -7.98 4.45
CA MET A 72 -3.45 -7.60 4.64
C MET A 72 -3.19 -7.50 6.14
N TYR A 73 -2.09 -8.09 6.60
CA TYR A 73 -1.63 -8.05 7.98
C TYR A 73 -0.30 -7.32 8.04
N PHE A 74 -0.14 -6.43 9.02
CA PHE A 74 1.10 -5.71 9.27
C PHE A 74 1.13 -5.21 10.71
N ALA A 75 2.31 -4.87 11.22
CA ALA A 75 2.50 -4.32 12.54
C ALA A 75 3.21 -2.97 12.51
N TYR A 76 3.03 -2.16 13.55
CA TYR A 76 3.94 -1.07 13.87
C TYR A 76 4.94 -1.57 14.92
N GLN A 77 6.23 -1.50 14.62
CA GLN A 77 7.30 -2.15 15.39
C GLN A 77 7.37 -1.66 16.85
N GLU A 78 7.38 -0.34 17.07
CA GLU A 78 7.61 0.21 18.41
C GLU A 78 6.36 0.14 19.28
N GLU A 79 5.18 0.39 18.68
CA GLU A 79 3.92 0.32 19.41
C GLU A 79 3.47 -1.14 19.65
N GLY A 80 4.05 -2.12 18.94
CA GLY A 80 3.78 -3.54 19.13
C GLY A 80 2.33 -3.92 18.79
N VAL A 81 1.70 -3.18 17.90
CA VAL A 81 0.29 -3.36 17.49
C VAL A 81 0.20 -4.03 16.12
N LEU A 82 -0.69 -5.01 16.01
CA LEU A 82 -0.97 -5.75 14.78
C LEU A 82 -2.30 -5.29 14.18
N PHE A 83 -2.28 -5.02 12.87
CA PHE A 83 -3.44 -4.61 12.10
C PHE A 83 -3.86 -5.68 11.09
N GLN A 84 -5.17 -5.74 10.86
CA GLN A 84 -5.78 -6.41 9.72
C GLN A 84 -6.50 -5.36 8.89
N LEU A 85 -6.16 -5.28 7.61
CA LEU A 85 -6.82 -4.41 6.64
C LEU A 85 -7.59 -5.23 5.62
N SER A 86 -8.79 -4.77 5.27
CA SER A 86 -9.58 -5.27 4.16
C SER A 86 -10.14 -4.11 3.34
N ARG A 87 -10.41 -4.34 2.07
CA ARG A 87 -11.08 -3.36 1.20
C ARG A 87 -12.59 -3.40 1.42
N GLU A 88 -13.23 -2.23 1.42
CA GLU A 88 -14.70 -2.13 1.54
C GLU A 88 -15.44 -2.75 0.34
N ASP A 89 -14.82 -2.72 -0.84
CA ASP A 89 -15.36 -3.37 -2.05
C ASP A 89 -15.26 -4.91 -2.01
N GLY A 90 -14.67 -5.48 -0.97
CA GLY A 90 -14.54 -6.93 -0.76
C GLY A 90 -13.62 -7.64 -1.76
N LEU A 91 -12.92 -6.89 -2.62
CA LEU A 91 -11.94 -7.42 -3.56
C LEU A 91 -10.61 -7.74 -2.85
N ALA A 92 -9.82 -8.60 -3.48
CA ALA A 92 -8.45 -8.84 -3.05
C ALA A 92 -7.57 -7.60 -3.32
N PHE A 93 -6.42 -7.50 -2.64
CA PHE A 93 -5.50 -6.39 -2.85
C PHE A 93 -4.88 -6.37 -4.25
N ASP A 94 -4.88 -7.51 -4.95
CA ASP A 94 -4.53 -7.61 -6.36
C ASP A 94 -5.76 -7.57 -7.31
N GLY A 95 -6.95 -7.34 -6.77
CA GLY A 95 -8.16 -7.11 -7.54
C GLY A 95 -8.14 -5.75 -8.23
N ARG A 96 -8.52 -5.72 -9.52
CA ARG A 96 -8.65 -4.48 -10.29
C ARG A 96 -9.73 -3.58 -9.68
N THR A 97 -9.39 -2.31 -9.48
CA THR A 97 -10.35 -1.28 -9.07
C THR A 97 -10.62 -0.36 -10.24
N LEU A 98 -11.89 -0.11 -10.56
CA LEU A 98 -12.28 0.94 -11.49
C LEU A 98 -12.77 2.14 -10.67
N ASN A 99 -11.95 3.18 -10.52
CA ASN A 99 -12.40 4.43 -9.95
C ASN A 99 -12.97 5.32 -11.07
N VAL A 100 -14.28 5.27 -11.28
CA VAL A 100 -14.95 6.18 -12.23
C VAL A 100 -15.13 7.53 -11.54
N LYS A 101 -14.21 8.47 -11.77
CA LYS A 101 -14.43 9.87 -11.42
C LYS A 101 -15.46 10.46 -12.39
N TYR A 102 -16.71 10.55 -11.93
CA TYR A 102 -17.78 11.25 -12.65
C TYR A 102 -17.40 12.74 -12.73
N HIS A 103 -17.19 13.27 -13.94
CA HIS A 103 -17.13 14.72 -14.16
C HIS A 103 -18.52 15.14 -14.63
N VAL A 104 -19.28 15.82 -13.77
CA VAL A 104 -20.43 16.59 -14.23
C VAL A 104 -19.87 17.77 -15.01
N THR A 105 -20.02 17.76 -16.33
CA THR A 105 -19.94 18.98 -17.13
C THR A 105 -21.12 19.86 -16.73
N GLU A 106 -20.85 20.98 -16.06
CA GLU A 106 -21.83 22.05 -15.92
C GLU A 106 -22.24 22.49 -17.33
N VAL A 107 -23.52 22.33 -17.63
CA VAL A 107 -24.15 22.90 -18.81
C VAL A 107 -24.43 24.36 -18.46
N GLY A 108 -23.82 25.27 -19.21
CA GLY A 108 -23.88 26.72 -18.99
C GLY A 108 -25.24 27.36 -19.25
#